data_AF-A0A3M2DNP0-F1
#
_entry.id   AF-A0A3M2DNP0-F1
#
_cell.length_a   1.000
_cell.length_b   1.000
_cell.length_c   1.000
_cell.angle_alpha   90.00
_cell.angle_beta   90.00
_cell.angle_gamma   90.00
#
_symmetry.space_group_name_H-M   'P 1'
#
loop_
_entity.id
_entity.type
_entity.pdbx_description
1 polymer ?
#
loop_
_entity_poly.entity_id
_entity_poly.type
_entity_poly.pdbx_seq_one_letter_code
_entity_poly.pdbx_strand_id
1 'polypeptide(L)'
;MPSTPETRRADAERRFWVGGVLMDAASYRARQAAAQARVRALRLTQAWIAAQIEATQPTVSQVLGGRDRLPRRRTDILPRIEALLDRVEAGEVVPA
;
A
#
# COMPACT_ATOMS: atom_id res chain seq x y z
N MET A 1 -4.95 -18.18 22.29
CA MET A 1 -4.81 -19.33 21.37
C MET A 1 -3.86 -18.93 20.23
N PRO A 2 -2.71 -19.57 20.06
CA PRO A 2 -1.83 -19.31 18.91
C PRO A 2 -2.40 -19.97 17.64
N SER A 3 -2.45 -19.24 16.53
CA SER A 3 -2.93 -19.74 15.23
C SER A 3 -2.08 -20.90 14.73
N THR A 4 -2.74 -22.00 14.36
CA THR A 4 -2.11 -23.19 13.76
C THR A 4 -1.35 -22.79 12.48
N PRO A 5 -0.24 -23.48 12.15
CA PRO A 5 0.54 -23.20 10.94
C PRO A 5 -0.29 -23.32 9.65
N GLU A 6 -1.40 -24.08 9.65
CA GLU A 6 -2.37 -24.14 8.54
C GLU A 6 -3.09 -22.80 8.29
N THR A 7 -3.48 -22.08 9.33
CA THR A 7 -4.10 -20.75 9.15
C THR A 7 -3.10 -19.76 8.55
N ARG A 8 -1.79 -19.89 8.87
CA ARG A 8 -0.74 -19.09 8.25
C ARG A 8 -0.54 -19.39 6.76
N ARG A 9 -0.69 -20.66 6.33
CA ARG A 9 -0.65 -21.04 4.91
C ARG A 9 -1.88 -20.54 4.15
N ALA A 10 -3.07 -20.67 4.73
CA ALA A 10 -4.31 -20.23 4.10
C ALA A 10 -4.35 -18.70 3.84
N ASP A 11 -3.72 -17.88 4.69
CA ASP A 11 -3.56 -16.44 4.41
C ASP A 11 -2.46 -16.11 3.39
N ALA A 12 -1.46 -16.99 3.22
CA ALA A 12 -0.41 -16.83 2.21
C ALA A 12 -0.91 -17.14 0.80
N GLU A 13 -1.87 -18.04 0.65
CA GLU A 13 -2.47 -18.44 -0.63
C GLU A 13 -3.61 -17.52 -1.10
N ARG A 14 -4.06 -16.58 -0.25
CA ARG A 14 -5.12 -15.63 -0.60
C ARG A 14 -4.65 -14.69 -1.71
N ARG A 15 -5.24 -14.86 -2.89
CA ARG A 15 -5.08 -13.97 -4.04
C ARG A 15 -6.20 -12.94 -4.08
N PHE A 16 -5.88 -11.71 -4.43
CA PHE A 16 -6.80 -10.57 -4.51
C PHE A 16 -6.42 -9.69 -5.71
N TRP A 17 -7.41 -9.00 -6.25
CA TRP A 17 -7.19 -8.07 -7.36
C TRP A 17 -6.67 -6.74 -6.82
N VAL A 18 -5.64 -6.17 -7.44
CA VAL A 18 -5.03 -4.87 -7.11
C VAL A 18 -4.82 -4.12 -8.41
N GLY A 19 -5.54 -3.02 -8.64
CA GLY A 19 -5.42 -2.25 -9.88
C GLY A 19 -5.59 -3.10 -11.15
N GLY A 20 -6.49 -4.09 -11.12
CA GLY A 20 -6.72 -5.01 -12.24
C GLY A 20 -5.73 -6.18 -12.36
N VAL A 21 -4.83 -6.38 -11.38
CA VAL A 21 -3.89 -7.52 -11.36
C VAL A 21 -4.18 -8.45 -10.18
N LEU A 22 -4.29 -9.76 -10.43
CA LEU A 22 -4.41 -10.76 -9.37
C LEU A 22 -3.06 -10.98 -8.67
N MET A 23 -3.01 -10.74 -7.37
CA MET A 23 -1.79 -10.74 -6.57
C MET A 23 -1.97 -11.52 -5.28
N ASP A 24 -0.93 -12.21 -4.81
CA ASP A 24 -0.93 -12.86 -3.50
C ASP A 24 -0.56 -11.90 -2.35
N ALA A 25 -0.83 -12.33 -1.12
CA ALA A 25 -0.60 -11.54 0.08
C ALA A 25 0.88 -11.19 0.32
N ALA A 26 1.81 -12.05 -0.09
CA ALA A 26 3.25 -11.82 0.10
C ALA A 26 3.73 -10.71 -0.84
N SER A 27 3.35 -10.78 -2.11
CA SER A 27 3.64 -9.81 -3.16
C SER A 27 3.09 -8.42 -2.81
N TYR A 28 1.87 -8.34 -2.27
CA TYR A 28 1.30 -7.06 -1.83
C TYR A 28 2.04 -6.47 -0.63
N ARG A 29 2.37 -7.29 0.37
CA ARG A 29 3.17 -6.83 1.52
C ARG A 29 4.55 -6.36 1.10
N ALA A 30 5.18 -7.03 0.13
CA ALA A 30 6.47 -6.61 -0.41
C ALA A 30 6.37 -5.24 -1.09
N ARG A 31 5.35 -5.01 -1.92
CA ARG A 31 5.07 -3.71 -2.55
C ARG A 31 4.77 -2.62 -1.53
N GLN A 32 3.95 -2.93 -0.53
CA GLN A 32 3.63 -2.03 0.58
C GLN A 32 4.89 -1.61 1.35
N ALA A 33 5.77 -2.55 1.67
CA ALA A 33 7.05 -2.26 2.33
C ALA A 33 7.96 -1.38 1.45
N ALA A 34 8.02 -1.65 0.14
CA ALA A 34 8.78 -0.84 -0.80
C ALA A 34 8.23 0.60 -0.90
N ALA A 35 6.91 0.76 -1.04
CA ALA A 35 6.26 2.07 -1.04
C ALA A 35 6.52 2.82 0.29
N GLN A 36 6.44 2.13 1.42
CA GLN A 36 6.74 2.73 2.73
C GLN A 36 8.20 3.20 2.82
N ALA A 37 9.16 2.42 2.31
CA ALA A 37 10.56 2.80 2.28
C ALA A 37 10.79 4.06 1.42
N ARG A 38 10.17 4.12 0.23
CA ARG A 38 10.22 5.29 -0.67
C ARG A 38 9.62 6.54 -0.02
N VAL A 39 8.45 6.44 0.59
CA VAL A 39 7.82 7.54 1.35
C VAL A 39 8.76 8.10 2.42
N ARG A 40 9.47 7.23 3.16
CA ARG A 40 10.44 7.65 4.16
C ARG A 40 11.68 8.31 3.54
N ALA A 41 12.20 7.76 2.44
CA ALA A 41 13.36 8.31 1.73
C ALA A 41 13.07 9.72 1.19
N LEU A 42 11.87 9.90 0.62
CA LEU A 42 11.39 11.19 0.09
C LEU A 42 10.85 12.13 1.18
N ARG A 43 10.84 11.71 2.45
CA ARG A 43 10.32 12.48 3.61
C ARG A 43 8.89 13.00 3.42
N LEU A 44 8.05 12.25 2.70
CA LEU A 44 6.67 12.65 2.41
C LEU A 44 5.76 12.41 3.61
N THR A 45 4.85 13.35 3.87
CA THR A 45 3.83 13.18 4.91
C THR A 45 2.63 12.39 4.38
N GLN A 46 2.00 11.59 5.25
CA GLN A 46 0.79 10.85 4.88
C GLN A 46 -0.37 11.79 4.49
N ALA A 47 -0.43 12.99 5.08
CA ALA A 47 -1.44 13.99 4.77
C ALA A 47 -1.25 14.55 3.34
N TRP A 48 -0.01 14.84 2.94
CA TRP A 48 0.30 15.28 1.59
C TRP A 48 -0.03 14.20 0.56
N ILE A 49 0.39 12.96 0.80
CA ILE A 49 0.07 11.82 -0.08
C ILE A 49 -1.44 11.68 -0.23
N ALA A 50 -2.18 11.74 0.88
CA ALA A 50 -3.64 11.63 0.88
C ALA A 50 -4.30 12.73 0.04
N ALA A 51 -3.83 13.97 0.14
CA ALA A 51 -4.32 15.08 -0.68
C ALA A 51 -4.06 14.85 -2.18
N GLN A 52 -2.87 14.37 -2.55
CA GLN A 52 -2.49 14.15 -3.95
C GLN A 52 -3.28 13.03 -4.65
N ILE A 53 -3.70 12.00 -3.90
CA ILE A 53 -4.45 10.86 -4.47
C ILE A 53 -5.96 10.90 -4.18
N GLU A 54 -6.44 12.04 -3.68
CA GLU A 54 -7.84 12.26 -3.28
C GLU A 54 -8.35 11.17 -2.30
N ALA A 55 -7.52 10.84 -1.31
CA ALA A 55 -7.85 9.89 -0.25
C ALA A 55 -7.81 10.57 1.12
N THR A 56 -8.26 9.86 2.16
CA THR A 56 -8.15 10.34 3.53
C THR A 56 -6.82 9.90 4.15
N GLN A 57 -6.23 10.75 5.00
CA GLN A 57 -4.99 10.41 5.73
C GLN A 57 -5.09 9.08 6.49
N PRO A 58 -6.20 8.75 7.20
CA PRO A 58 -6.34 7.44 7.85
C PRO A 58 -6.28 6.27 6.86
N THR A 59 -6.79 6.43 5.64
CA THR A 59 -6.74 5.40 4.60
C THR A 59 -5.29 5.16 4.16
N VAL A 60 -4.54 6.23 3.88
CA VAL A 60 -3.10 6.12 3.55
C VAL A 60 -2.32 5.52 4.72
N SER A 61 -2.66 5.89 5.97
CA SER A 61 -2.02 5.33 7.17
C SER A 61 -2.29 3.83 7.34
N GLN A 62 -3.50 3.37 7.05
CA GLN A 62 -3.84 1.93 7.07
C GLN A 62 -3.07 1.16 6.00
N VAL A 63 -3.00 1.72 4.78
CA VAL A 63 -2.30 1.10 3.65
C VAL A 63 -0.78 1.16 3.79
N LEU A 64 -0.17 2.21 4.34
CA LEU A 64 1.28 2.22 4.56
C LEU A 64 1.70 1.59 5.89
N GLY A 65 0.75 1.42 6.82
CA GLY A 65 0.98 0.90 8.16
C GLY A 65 0.83 -0.62 8.29
N GLY A 66 0.54 -1.36 7.22
CA GLY A 66 0.36 -2.82 7.30
C GLY A 66 -0.89 -3.26 8.07
N ARG A 67 -1.75 -2.31 8.46
CA ARG A 67 -2.98 -2.57 9.25
C ARG A 67 -4.20 -2.84 8.37
N ASP A 68 -4.04 -2.69 7.07
CA ASP A 68 -5.06 -3.06 6.10
C ASP A 68 -5.29 -4.57 6.16
N ARG A 69 -6.48 -4.97 6.64
CA ARG A 69 -6.92 -6.37 6.56
C ARG A 69 -7.23 -6.63 5.10
N LEU A 70 -6.25 -7.19 4.37
CA LEU A 70 -6.28 -7.67 2.97
C LEU A 70 -7.55 -7.23 2.20
N PRO A 71 -7.41 -6.30 1.25
CA PRO A 71 -8.52 -5.45 0.82
C PRO A 71 -9.63 -6.27 0.15
N ARG A 72 -10.80 -6.34 0.79
CA ARG A 72 -12.03 -6.82 0.13
C ARG A 72 -12.70 -5.74 -0.74
N ARG A 73 -12.36 -4.45 -0.58
CA ARG A 73 -13.03 -3.32 -1.26
C ARG A 73 -12.18 -2.08 -1.58
N ARG A 74 -10.89 -2.01 -1.20
CA ARG A 74 -10.04 -0.82 -1.43
C ARG A 74 -8.69 -1.19 -2.03
N THR A 75 -8.74 -1.79 -3.20
CA THR A 75 -7.60 -2.40 -3.90
C THR A 75 -6.75 -1.41 -4.70
N ASP A 76 -7.20 -0.16 -4.81
CA ASP A 76 -6.62 0.81 -5.76
C ASP A 76 -5.78 1.89 -5.06
N ILE A 77 -5.77 1.92 -3.72
CA ILE A 77 -5.02 2.93 -2.96
C ILE A 77 -3.51 2.71 -3.06
N LEU A 78 -3.03 1.47 -2.89
CA LEU A 78 -1.59 1.18 -3.02
C LEU A 78 -1.06 1.53 -4.43
N PRO A 79 -1.72 1.10 -5.53
CA PRO A 79 -1.35 1.53 -6.88
C PRO A 79 -1.32 3.05 -7.07
N ARG A 80 -2.29 3.78 -6.50
CA ARG A 80 -2.32 5.25 -6.55
C ARG A 80 -1.14 5.88 -5.80
N ILE A 81 -0.77 5.33 -4.63
CA ILE A 81 0.41 5.78 -3.88
C ILE A 81 1.69 5.51 -4.70
N GLU A 82 1.83 4.32 -5.27
CA GLU A 82 3.00 3.97 -6.09
C GLU A 82 3.14 4.89 -7.31
N ALA A 83 2.06 5.14 -8.04
CA ALA A 83 2.05 6.07 -9.17
C ALA A 83 2.42 7.50 -8.74
N LEU A 84 1.97 7.97 -7.57
CA LEU A 84 2.39 9.26 -7.04
C LEU A 84 3.89 9.29 -6.76
N LEU A 85 4.42 8.24 -6.11
CA LEU A 85 5.85 8.16 -5.80
C LEU A 85 6.72 8.16 -7.06
N ASP A 86 6.29 7.46 -8.11
CA ASP A 86 6.99 7.45 -9.40
C ASP A 86 7.07 8.86 -10.00
N ARG A 87 5.97 9.63 -9.95
CA ARG A 87 5.93 11.02 -10.42
C ARG A 87 6.79 11.96 -9.56
N VAL A 88 6.84 11.76 -8.25
CA VAL A 88 7.71 12.54 -7.36
C VAL A 88 9.18 12.26 -7.65
N GLU A 89 9.55 11.00 -7.83
CA GLU A 89 10.93 10.61 -8.18
C GLU A 89 11.34 11.09 -9.58
N ALA A 90 10.40 11.15 -10.52
CA ALA A 90 10.60 11.78 -11.82
C ALA A 90 10.71 13.32 -11.75
N GLY A 91 10.47 13.93 -10.60
CA GLY A 91 10.49 15.39 -10.41
C GLY A 91 9.27 16.11 -10.98
N GLU A 92 8.23 15.39 -11.40
CA GLU A 92 6.98 15.98 -11.94
C GLU A 92 6.12 16.63 -10.86
N VAL A 93 6.21 16.09 -9.64
CA VAL A 93 5.44 16.54 -8.48
C VAL A 93 6.40 16.80 -7.34
N VAL A 94 6.44 18.05 -6.86
CA VAL A 94 7.31 18.45 -5.76
C VAL A 94 6.48 18.61 -4.49
N PRO A 95 6.86 17.98 -3.38
CA PRO A 95 6.23 18.26 -2.09
C PRO A 95 6.53 19.71 -1.67
N ALA A 96 5.48 20.46 -1.36
CA ALA A 96 5.55 21.84 -0.86
C ALA A 96 5.84 21.89 0.65
#